data_AF-A0A9X3F5X6-F1
#
_entry.id   AF-A0A9X3F5X6-F1
#
_cell.length_a   1.000
_cell.length_b   1.000
_cell.length_c   1.000
_cell.angle_alpha   90.00
_cell.angle_beta   90.00
_cell.angle_gamma   90.00
#
_symmetry.space_group_name_H-M   'P 1'
#
loop_
_entity.id
_entity.type
_entity.pdbx_description
1 polymer ?
#
loop_
_entity_poly.entity_id
_entity_poly.type
_entity_poly.pdbx_seq_one_letter_code
_entity_poly.pdbx_strand_id
1 'polypeptide(L)' 'MNLFVIAGFVGPQEIIIILIIVLLLFGGRKIPELMKGLGKGMKEFKNATKEEEDEDTKSESGKIEK' A
#
# COMPACT_ATOMS: atom_id res chain seq x y z
N MET A 1 -25.06 -22.62 -7.39
CA MET A 1 -24.96 -21.14 -7.31
C MET A 1 -25.01 -20.63 -5.86
N ASN A 2 -25.94 -21.08 -5.00
CA ASN A 2 -26.08 -20.49 -3.64
C ASN A 2 -25.18 -21.08 -2.54
N LEU A 3 -24.52 -22.22 -2.77
CA LEU A 3 -23.70 -22.88 -1.74
C LEU A 3 -22.28 -22.28 -1.61
N PHE A 4 -21.72 -21.77 -2.71
CA PHE A 4 -20.41 -21.10 -2.71
C PHE A 4 -20.44 -19.74 -1.98
N VAL A 5 -21.56 -19.02 -2.07
CA VAL A 5 -21.75 -17.70 -1.45
C VAL A 5 -21.72 -17.77 0.08
N ILE A 6 -22.19 -18.88 0.67
CA ILE A 6 -22.29 -19.04 2.14
C ILE A 6 -21.02 -19.66 2.73
N ALA A 7 -20.26 -20.43 1.96
CA ALA A 7 -19.09 -21.17 2.43
C ALA A 7 -17.79 -20.34 2.58
N GLY A 8 -17.87 -19.01 2.48
CA GLY A 8 -16.72 -18.11 2.73
C GLY A 8 -15.69 -18.04 1.59
N PHE A 9 -15.87 -18.80 0.51
CA PHE A 9 -15.11 -18.63 -0.72
C PHE A 9 -15.81 -17.60 -1.60
N VAL A 10 -15.49 -16.33 -1.39
CA VAL A 10 -15.88 -15.24 -2.28
C VAL A 10 -15.19 -15.52 -3.63
N GLY A 11 -15.97 -15.98 -4.60
CA GLY A 11 -15.47 -16.28 -5.93
C GLY A 11 -15.04 -15.00 -6.65
N PRO A 12 -14.27 -15.12 -7.74
CA PRO A 12 -13.86 -13.98 -8.55
C PRO A 12 -15.07 -13.18 -9.09
N GLN A 13 -16.23 -13.83 -9.25
CA GLN A 13 -17.47 -13.19 -9.69
C GLN A 13 -18.06 -12.27 -8.61
N GLU A 14 -18.12 -12.68 -7.35
CA GLU A 14 -18.58 -11.83 -6.25
C GLU A 14 -17.63 -10.65 -6.01
N ILE A 15 -16.31 -10.87 -6.10
CA ILE A 15 -15.31 -9.79 -6.00
C ILE A 15 -15.56 -8.71 -7.06
N ILE A 16 -15.85 -9.12 -8.30
CA ILE A 16 -16.16 -8.20 -9.40
C ILE A 16 -17.43 -7.39 -9.13
N ILE A 17 -18.48 -8.00 -8.58
CA ILE A 17 -19.72 -7.30 -8.22
C ILE A 17 -19.46 -6.26 -7.12
N ILE A 18 -18.69 -6.63 -6.08
CA ILE A 18 -18.32 -5.70 -5.01
C ILE A 18 -17.49 -4.54 -5.58
N LEU A 19 -16.51 -4.83 -6.44
CA LEU A 19 -15.70 -3.81 -7.11
C LEU A 19 -16.56 -2.82 -7.91
N ILE A 20 -17.56 -3.31 -8.64
CA ILE A 20 -18.49 -2.45 -9.39
C ILE A 20 -19.28 -1.55 -8.45
N ILE A 21 -19.84 -2.09 -7.36
CA ILE A 21 -20.60 -1.30 -6.37
C ILE A 21 -19.71 -0.22 -5.75
N VAL A 22 -18.50 -0.57 -5.34
CA VAL A 22 -17.51 0.38 -4.80
C VAL A 22 -17.17 1.43 -5.85
N LEU A 23 -16.98 1.05 -7.12
CA LEU A 23 -16.72 1.99 -8.21
C LEU A 23 -17.90 2.94 -8.46
N LEU A 24 -19.14 2.50 -8.29
CA LEU A 24 -20.32 3.35 -8.44
C LEU A 24 -20.45 4.35 -7.28
N LEU A 25 -20.17 3.91 -6.05
CA LEU A 25 -20.24 4.77 -4.86
C LEU A 25 -19.12 5.81 -4.82
N PHE A 26 -17.89 5.38 -5.08
CA PHE A 26 -16.71 6.24 -5.00
C PHE A 26 -16.38 6.91 -6.34
N GLY A 27 -16.82 6.36 -7.46
CA GLY A 27 -16.43 6.77 -8.80
C GLY A 27 -15.09 6.19 -9.22
N GLY A 28 -14.95 5.81 -10.50
CA GLY A 28 -13.71 5.23 -11.05
C GLY A 28 -12.46 6.12 -10.97
N ARG A 29 -12.61 7.42 -10.68
CA ARG A 29 -11.50 8.37 -10.59
C ARG A 29 -10.91 8.51 -9.17
N LYS A 30 -11.69 8.23 -8.12
CA LYS A 30 -11.24 8.42 -6.72
C LYS A 30 -10.30 7.32 -6.23
N ILE A 31 -10.54 6.07 -6.62
CA ILE A 31 -9.62 4.95 -6.29
C ILE A 31 -8.17 5.22 -6.78
N PRO A 32 -7.93 5.56 -8.07
CA PRO A 32 -6.57 5.82 -8.54
C PRO A 32 -5.98 7.13 -7.98
N GLU A 33 -6.80 8.12 -7.66
CA GLU A 33 -6.35 9.36 -7.02
C GLU A 33 -5.85 9.11 -5.58
N LEU A 34 -6.61 8.32 -4.80
CA LEU A 34 -6.21 7.87 -3.47
C LEU A 34 -4.95 7.00 -3.51
N MET A 35 -4.87 6.05 -4.45
CA MET A 35 -3.67 5.22 -4.63
C MET A 35 -2.43 6.05 -4.98
N LYS A 36 -2.56 7.09 -5.82
CA LYS A 36 -1.46 8.01 -6.14
C LYS A 36 -1.01 8.80 -4.91
N GLY A 37 -1.95 9.27 -4.08
CA GLY A 37 -1.63 9.96 -2.83
C GLY A 37 -0.91 9.07 -1.83
N LEU A 38 -1.46 7.89 -1.54
CA LEU A 38 -0.87 6.88 -0.66
C LEU A 38 0.51 6.41 -1.16
N GLY A 39 0.66 6.19 -2.47
CA GLY A 39 1.91 5.76 -3.06
C GLY A 39 3.03 6.80 -2.95
N LYS A 40 2.69 8.09 -3.10
CA LYS A 40 3.66 9.18 -2.86
C LYS A 40 4.06 9.26 -1.39
N GLY A 41 3.09 9.23 -0.48
CA GLY A 41 3.35 9.25 0.96
C GLY A 41 4.22 8.07 1.41
N MET A 42 3.90 6.84 0.97
CA MET A 42 4.72 5.66 1.27
C MET A 42 6.14 5.76 0.69
N LYS A 43 6.31 6.37 -0.49
CA LYS A 43 7.62 6.58 -1.11
C LYS A 43 8.46 7.59 -0.33
N GLU A 44 7.87 8.71 0.07
CA GLU A 44 8.53 9.73 0.90
C GLU A 44 8.90 9.14 2.27
N PHE A 45 7.98 8.38 2.90
CA PHE A 45 8.23 7.70 4.16
C PHE A 45 9.42 6.74 4.07
N LYS A 46 9.47 5.91 3.01
CA LYS A 46 10.58 4.97 2.78
C LYS A 46 11.91 5.69 2.54
N ASN A 47 11.89 6.84 1.88
CA ASN A 47 13.12 7.60 1.61
C ASN A 47 13.67 8.23 2.90
N ALA A 48 12.80 8.83 3.73
CA ALA A 48 13.20 9.40 5.01
C ALA A 48 13.77 8.34 5.96
N THR A 49 13.12 7.17 6.08
CA THR A 49 13.65 6.07 6.90
C THR A 49 14.99 5.55 6.39
N LYS A 50 15.23 5.55 5.07
CA LYS A 50 16.52 5.14 4.49
C LYS A 50 17.64 6.13 4.77
N GLU A 51 17.36 7.43 4.68
CA GLU A 51 18.34 8.47 4.99
C GLU A 51 18.76 8.39 6.47
N GLU A 52 17.83 8.09 7.37
CA GLU A 52 18.14 7.84 8.79
C GLU A 52 19.00 6.57 8.99
N GLU A 53 18.68 5.46 8.31
CA GLU A 53 19.47 4.21 8.38
C GLU A 53 20.90 4.36 7.81
N ASP A 54 21.06 5.14 6.74
CA ASP A 54 22.36 5.40 6.10
C ASP A 54 23.23 6.41 6.90
N GLU A 55 22.62 7.31 7.68
CA GLU A 55 23.33 8.23 8.59
C GLU A 55 23.86 7.50 9.85
N ASP A 56 23.09 6.57 10.40
CA ASP A 56 23.50 5.77 11.56
C ASP A 56 24.68 4.83 11.24
N THR A 57 24.74 4.27 10.03
CA THR A 57 25.85 3.38 9.61
C THR A 57 27.16 4.12 9.30
N LYS A 58 27.12 5.43 9.05
CA LYS A 58 28.32 6.23 8.71
C LYS A 58 28.99 6.86 9.93
N SER A 59 28.29 6.95 11.07
CA SER A 59 28.80 7.55 12.31
C SER A 59 29.72 6.64 13.14
N GLU A 60 29.81 5.33 12.88
CA GLU A 60 30.56 4.39 13.73
C GLU A 60 31.98 4.03 13.22
N SER A 61 32.35 4.41 11.99
CA SER A 61 33.66 4.03 11.39
C SER A 61 34.80 5.04 11.57
N GLY A 62 34.60 6.12 12.34
CA GLY A 62 35.52 7.28 12.39
C GLY A 62 36.35 7.48 13.66
N LYS A 63 36.30 6.60 14.67
CA LYS A 63 36.87 6.92 16.02
C LYS A 63 37.94 5.98 16.56
N ILE A 64 38.56 5.13 15.74
CA ILE A 64 39.68 4.26 16.17
C ILE A 64 40.97 4.58 15.40
N GLU A 65 41.34 5.86 15.31
CA GLU A 65 42.74 6.25 15.04
C GLU A 65 43.00 7.60 15.74
N LYS A 66 43.36 7.53 17.02
CA LYS A 66 44.23 8.50 17.70
C LYS A 66 44.71 7.94 19.04
#